data_AF-A0A960TX87-F1
#
_entry.id   AF-A0A960TX87-F1
#
_cell.length_a   1.000
_cell.length_b   1.000
_cell.length_c   1.000
_cell.angle_alpha   90.00
_cell.angle_beta   90.00
_cell.angle_gamma   90.00
#
_symmetry.space_group_name_H-M   'P 1'
#
loop_
_entity.id
_entity.type
_entity.pdbx_description
1 polymer ?
#
loop_
_entity_poly.entity_id
_entity_poly.type
_entity_poly.pdbx_seq_one_letter_code
_entity_poly.pdbx_strand_id
1 'polypeptide(L)'
;MSIVALVCAAVALAVMPGACAKGDSVDVEEAPCPNEVIVKDFEGPVHIVMGIGFGGLAALDIALDRPELFTTAASLSGPVDLSLQLAQIKARLDDFDNWPERPSRAEYLQFLRDLFAAFGNPCSINPDSKFYAPTGGSAIDPFNEDGTISAITFEDKSGFDVDFLLALDENGNGVRDAGEPVLCQSGEPFDDTDGDGIRDEDEAFDDFGLDGVDGTGDTGEGNGAYDMNPRVANWLAHDPATRVANGELNTNSLFLGALYLEAGAEDFWDFQPQADALIGKIGEIYAEADAPPRPTKGYCTQLETGVYDGFIGDAPYPRRQVFFEEKSVSLSWPGQDDPDDNHLGDEATRAARFSHALSFVSARAANGYFGDLKDESAALLESDRFDAPSVADGARLNFKVYLPAGYYDTNARFKTYPILFVLLDQGQSLSDIPELIEAQGTLASRSLAQQVILVAVRGERRGDFGGYSFFADQAADEAGGDYRALILDDLLHYLESRYRVVIRDTIIDVDDEDDDE
;
A
#
# COMPACT_ATOMS: atom_id res chain seq x y z
N MET A 1 10.59 22.18 -55.97
CA MET A 1 11.51 23.31 -56.25
C MET A 1 11.03 24.54 -55.46
N SER A 2 11.91 25.51 -55.29
CA SER A 2 11.89 26.59 -54.27
C SER A 2 10.76 27.63 -54.32
N ILE A 3 10.83 28.58 -53.37
CA ILE A 3 10.11 29.86 -53.20
C ILE A 3 8.85 29.75 -52.29
N VAL A 4 8.66 30.39 -51.11
CA VAL A 4 9.32 31.40 -50.23
C VAL A 4 8.54 32.73 -50.04
N ALA A 5 8.26 33.03 -48.76
CA ALA A 5 7.97 34.32 -48.08
C ALA A 5 6.63 35.07 -48.27
N LEU A 6 5.87 35.17 -47.15
CA LEU A 6 5.55 36.40 -46.38
C LEU A 6 5.08 35.97 -44.96
N VAL A 7 5.25 36.62 -43.80
CA VAL A 7 5.69 37.98 -43.36
C VAL A 7 4.58 39.05 -43.45
N CYS A 8 4.13 39.73 -42.38
CA CYS A 8 4.48 39.69 -40.94
C CYS A 8 3.36 40.24 -40.02
N ALA A 9 3.63 40.18 -38.70
CA ALA A 9 3.06 40.93 -37.56
C ALA A 9 1.86 40.31 -36.80
N ALA A 10 1.70 40.52 -35.46
CA ALA A 10 2.66 40.87 -34.39
C ALA A 10 1.99 40.81 -32.98
N VAL A 11 2.81 40.69 -31.91
CA VAL A 11 2.49 40.85 -30.47
C VAL A 11 1.59 39.75 -29.85
N ALA A 12 1.76 39.30 -28.60
CA ALA A 12 2.92 38.73 -27.88
C ALA A 12 2.47 38.35 -26.45
N LEU A 13 2.73 37.11 -26.03
CA LEU A 13 2.76 36.71 -24.62
C LEU A 13 3.81 35.59 -24.45
N ALA A 14 4.27 35.34 -23.22
CA ALA A 14 5.46 34.53 -22.97
C ALA A 14 5.19 33.01 -22.99
N VAL A 15 6.08 32.26 -23.64
CA VAL A 15 6.24 30.81 -23.49
C VAL A 15 7.74 30.54 -23.37
N MET A 16 8.17 29.87 -22.31
CA MET A 16 9.52 29.31 -22.25
C MET A 16 9.51 27.91 -22.87
N PRO A 17 10.35 27.60 -23.87
CA PRO A 17 10.54 26.24 -24.31
C PRO A 17 11.41 25.49 -23.28
N GLY A 18 10.85 24.48 -22.64
CA GLY A 18 11.58 23.58 -21.75
C GLY A 18 12.65 22.81 -22.53
N ALA A 19 13.89 23.27 -22.46
CA ALA A 19 15.03 22.56 -23.00
C ALA A 19 15.50 21.52 -21.98
N CYS A 20 15.12 20.26 -22.18
CA CYS A 20 15.76 19.13 -21.50
C CYS A 20 17.22 19.04 -21.97
N ALA A 21 18.08 19.83 -21.32
CA ALA A 21 19.51 19.75 -21.51
C ALA A 21 19.97 18.37 -21.08
N LYS A 22 20.85 17.74 -21.88
CA LYS A 22 21.77 16.76 -21.33
C LYS A 22 22.70 17.51 -20.38
N GLY A 23 22.34 17.53 -19.09
CA GLY A 23 23.30 17.83 -18.05
C GLY A 23 24.42 16.79 -18.11
N ASP A 24 25.64 17.22 -17.81
CA ASP A 24 26.72 16.26 -17.55
C ASP A 24 26.30 15.35 -16.40
N SER A 25 26.51 14.04 -16.54
CA SER A 25 26.27 13.09 -15.46
C SER A 25 27.19 13.47 -14.30
N VAL A 26 26.61 13.99 -13.22
CA VAL A 26 27.33 14.18 -11.97
C VAL A 26 27.71 12.79 -11.48
N ASP A 27 29.01 12.50 -11.39
CA ASP A 27 29.53 11.30 -10.77
C ASP A 27 29.24 11.37 -9.25
N VAL A 28 27.98 11.09 -8.89
CA VAL A 28 27.60 10.78 -7.52
C VAL A 28 28.26 9.45 -7.21
N GLU A 29 29.23 9.43 -6.28
CA GLU A 29 29.74 8.16 -5.75
C GLU A 29 28.59 7.47 -5.01
N GLU A 30 27.91 6.55 -5.71
CA GLU A 30 26.94 5.62 -5.15
C GLU A 30 27.63 4.76 -4.10
N ALA A 31 27.66 5.28 -2.88
CA ALA A 31 28.16 4.56 -1.74
C ALA A 31 27.17 3.42 -1.44
N PRO A 32 27.62 2.15 -1.46
CA PRO A 32 26.73 1.02 -1.23
C PRO A 32 26.05 1.19 0.14
N CYS A 33 24.75 0.82 0.21
CA CYS A 33 24.04 0.79 1.48
C CYS A 33 24.82 -0.05 2.50
N PRO A 34 24.87 0.37 3.77
CA PRO A 34 25.67 -0.29 4.78
C PRO A 34 25.06 -1.68 5.06
N ASN A 35 25.78 -2.73 4.66
CA ASN A 35 25.41 -4.13 4.88
C ASN A 35 25.29 -4.51 6.38
N GLU A 36 25.66 -3.60 7.29
CA GLU A 36 25.49 -3.72 8.73
C GLU A 36 24.63 -2.55 9.24
N VAL A 37 23.31 -2.64 9.05
CA VAL A 37 22.38 -2.01 10.01
C VAL A 37 22.49 -2.84 11.29
N ILE A 38 23.45 -2.48 12.16
CA ILE A 38 23.58 -3.14 13.46
C ILE A 38 22.44 -2.67 14.35
N VAL A 39 21.29 -3.30 14.19
CA VAL A 39 20.13 -3.23 15.09
C VAL A 39 20.66 -3.58 16.49
N LYS A 40 20.79 -2.63 17.41
CA LYS A 40 21.33 -2.87 18.77
C LYS A 40 20.26 -2.95 19.86
N ASP A 41 19.13 -2.30 19.64
CA ASP A 41 18.22 -1.93 20.74
C ASP A 41 16.83 -2.60 20.64
N PHE A 42 16.71 -3.68 19.86
CA PHE A 42 15.51 -4.52 19.82
C PHE A 42 15.59 -5.59 20.92
N GLU A 43 14.51 -5.82 21.65
CA GLU A 43 14.35 -6.96 22.58
C GLU A 43 13.02 -7.62 22.21
N GLY A 44 13.04 -8.89 21.77
CA GLY A 44 11.86 -9.56 21.21
C GLY A 44 12.10 -10.36 19.91
N PRO A 45 11.01 -10.83 19.26
CA PRO A 45 11.11 -11.72 18.10
C PRO A 45 11.10 -10.97 16.74
N VAL A 46 11.84 -11.49 15.76
CA VAL A 46 12.08 -10.77 14.49
C VAL A 46 10.96 -11.00 13.48
N HIS A 47 10.08 -10.00 13.34
CA HIS A 47 9.00 -9.99 12.35
C HIS A 47 9.24 -8.98 11.23
N ILE A 48 8.85 -9.39 10.03
CA ILE A 48 8.82 -8.59 8.81
C ILE A 48 7.41 -8.70 8.24
N VAL A 49 6.86 -7.62 7.70
CA VAL A 49 5.66 -7.67 6.86
C VAL A 49 5.96 -7.14 5.46
N MET A 50 5.44 -7.81 4.44
CA MET A 50 5.56 -7.45 3.04
C MET A 50 4.18 -7.50 2.40
N GLY A 51 3.86 -6.54 1.55
CA GLY A 51 2.57 -6.46 0.86
C GLY A 51 2.73 -6.30 -0.65
N ILE A 52 1.76 -6.83 -1.39
CA ILE A 52 1.70 -6.80 -2.86
C ILE A 52 0.49 -5.95 -3.27
N GLY A 53 0.71 -4.97 -4.14
CA GLY A 53 -0.32 -4.02 -4.59
C GLY A 53 -1.07 -3.43 -3.40
N PHE A 54 -2.40 -3.57 -3.36
CA PHE A 54 -3.16 -3.05 -2.22
C PHE A 54 -2.75 -3.66 -0.88
N GLY A 55 -2.28 -4.91 -0.83
CA GLY A 55 -1.68 -5.52 0.37
C GLY A 55 -0.45 -4.76 0.91
N GLY A 56 0.22 -3.97 0.07
CA GLY A 56 1.29 -3.03 0.42
C GLY A 56 0.86 -1.98 1.45
N LEU A 57 -0.36 -1.45 1.33
CA LEU A 57 -0.93 -0.50 2.28
C LEU A 57 -1.02 -1.09 3.69
N ALA A 58 -1.54 -2.33 3.83
CA ALA A 58 -1.57 -2.99 5.14
C ALA A 58 -0.18 -3.29 5.68
N ALA A 59 0.78 -3.65 4.83
CA ALA A 59 2.14 -3.88 5.30
C ALA A 59 2.75 -2.63 5.94
N LEU A 60 2.35 -1.44 5.48
CA LEU A 60 2.72 -0.17 6.10
C LEU A 60 1.83 0.19 7.30
N ASP A 61 0.50 0.15 7.17
CA ASP A 61 -0.46 0.48 8.25
C ASP A 61 -0.22 -0.40 9.49
N ILE A 62 -0.13 -1.73 9.35
CA ILE A 62 0.18 -2.65 10.46
C ILE A 62 1.52 -2.33 11.12
N ALA A 63 2.55 -2.04 10.34
CA ALA A 63 3.90 -1.88 10.86
C ALA A 63 4.19 -0.47 11.42
N LEU A 64 3.43 0.53 10.98
CA LEU A 64 3.43 1.88 11.56
C LEU A 64 2.52 1.97 12.80
N ASP A 65 1.43 1.18 12.85
CA ASP A 65 0.58 1.06 14.04
C ASP A 65 1.28 0.33 15.18
N ARG A 66 2.03 -0.75 14.86
CA ARG A 66 2.76 -1.59 15.83
C ARG A 66 4.27 -1.69 15.52
N PRO A 67 5.00 -0.57 15.50
CA PRO A 67 6.41 -0.51 15.12
C PRO A 67 7.34 -1.18 16.14
N GLU A 68 6.85 -1.53 17.33
CA GLU A 68 7.57 -2.37 18.30
C GLU A 68 7.53 -3.87 17.94
N LEU A 69 6.57 -4.31 17.13
CA LEU A 69 6.44 -5.71 16.70
C LEU A 69 7.24 -6.04 15.43
N PHE A 70 7.49 -5.06 14.55
CA PHE A 70 8.15 -5.26 13.26
C PHE A 70 9.53 -4.65 13.19
N THR A 71 10.49 -5.39 12.63
CA THR A 71 11.84 -4.88 12.35
C THR A 71 11.96 -4.29 10.94
N THR A 72 11.01 -4.55 10.04
CA THR A 72 11.05 -4.17 8.63
C THR A 72 9.66 -4.27 8.01
N ALA A 73 9.30 -3.33 7.13
CA ALA A 73 8.09 -3.43 6.29
C ALA A 73 8.41 -3.15 4.81
N ALA A 74 7.60 -3.71 3.90
CA ALA A 74 7.81 -3.60 2.47
C ALA A 74 6.50 -3.51 1.66
N SER A 75 6.39 -2.51 0.79
CA SER A 75 5.29 -2.34 -0.18
C SER A 75 5.82 -2.57 -1.59
N LEU A 76 5.27 -3.55 -2.32
CA LEU A 76 5.53 -3.78 -3.75
C LEU A 76 4.27 -3.39 -4.54
N SER A 77 4.24 -2.15 -5.03
CA SER A 77 3.02 -1.41 -5.36
C SER A 77 2.11 -1.18 -4.14
N GLY A 78 1.04 -0.42 -4.33
CA GLY A 78 0.05 -0.06 -3.30
C GLY A 78 0.04 1.43 -2.97
N PRO A 79 -1.10 1.97 -2.47
CA PRO A 79 -1.16 3.35 -2.03
C PRO A 79 -0.44 3.52 -0.69
N VAL A 80 0.29 4.63 -0.55
CA VAL A 80 1.12 4.92 0.63
C VAL A 80 1.00 6.36 1.13
N ASP A 81 0.21 7.19 0.43
CA ASP A 81 -0.30 8.48 0.90
C ASP A 81 -1.81 8.51 0.58
N LEU A 82 -2.63 8.12 1.55
CA LEU A 82 -4.09 8.04 1.40
C LEU A 82 -4.73 9.43 1.33
N SER A 83 -4.02 10.49 1.74
CA SER A 83 -4.46 11.88 1.57
C SER A 83 -4.43 12.25 0.09
N LEU A 84 -3.31 12.00 -0.58
CA LEU A 84 -3.15 12.16 -2.03
C LEU A 84 -4.08 11.22 -2.80
N GLN A 85 -4.27 9.97 -2.35
CA GLN A 85 -5.24 9.07 -2.97
C GLN A 85 -6.68 9.62 -2.87
N LEU A 86 -7.09 10.22 -1.75
CA LEU A 86 -8.42 10.83 -1.63
C LEU A 86 -8.59 12.03 -2.58
N ALA A 87 -7.57 12.88 -2.73
CA ALA A 87 -7.59 13.98 -3.70
C ALA A 87 -7.70 13.47 -5.15
N GLN A 88 -6.96 12.40 -5.49
CA GLN A 88 -7.06 11.72 -6.78
C GLN A 88 -8.46 11.12 -7.01
N ILE A 89 -9.09 10.53 -5.98
CA ILE A 89 -10.45 9.99 -6.04
C ILE A 89 -11.45 11.12 -6.31
N LYS A 90 -11.41 12.24 -5.57
CA LYS A 90 -12.25 13.43 -5.82
C LYS A 90 -12.17 13.86 -7.29
N ALA A 91 -10.97 14.16 -7.78
CA ALA A 91 -10.75 14.63 -9.15
C ALA A 91 -11.19 13.62 -10.24
N ARG A 92 -11.26 12.33 -9.93
CA ARG A 92 -11.82 11.29 -10.82
C ARG A 92 -13.34 11.25 -10.76
N LEU A 93 -13.97 11.54 -9.62
CA LEU A 93 -15.44 11.63 -9.53
C LEU A 93 -15.96 12.93 -10.18
N ASP A 94 -15.22 14.02 -10.08
CA ASP A 94 -15.54 15.29 -10.76
C ASP A 94 -15.58 15.14 -12.29
N ASP A 95 -14.66 14.34 -12.85
CA ASP A 95 -14.64 13.97 -14.28
C ASP A 95 -15.06 12.51 -14.50
N PHE A 96 -16.14 12.07 -13.82
CA PHE A 96 -16.61 10.68 -13.84
C PHE A 96 -16.74 10.11 -15.24
N ASP A 97 -17.13 10.93 -16.24
CA ASP A 97 -17.44 10.45 -17.58
C ASP A 97 -16.25 10.29 -18.53
N ASN A 98 -15.08 10.90 -18.28
CA ASN A 98 -13.91 10.88 -19.20
C ASN A 98 -12.67 10.14 -18.67
N TRP A 99 -12.88 9.11 -17.83
CA TRP A 99 -11.82 8.21 -17.35
C TRP A 99 -10.97 7.57 -18.48
N PRO A 100 -9.69 7.23 -18.19
CA PRO A 100 -8.80 6.58 -19.17
C PRO A 100 -9.31 5.19 -19.61
N GLU A 101 -8.75 4.67 -20.71
CA GLU A 101 -9.08 3.33 -21.23
C GLU A 101 -8.53 2.19 -20.36
N ARG A 102 -7.49 2.44 -19.56
CA ARG A 102 -6.91 1.51 -18.58
C ARG A 102 -6.55 2.25 -17.28
N PRO A 103 -6.83 1.66 -16.09
CA PRO A 103 -7.71 0.51 -15.90
C PRO A 103 -9.12 0.85 -16.39
N SER A 104 -9.95 -0.14 -16.71
CA SER A 104 -11.31 0.14 -17.16
C SER A 104 -12.13 0.75 -16.02
N ARG A 105 -13.21 1.46 -16.37
CA ARG A 105 -14.12 2.03 -15.38
C ARG A 105 -14.70 0.98 -14.41
N ALA A 106 -15.01 -0.21 -14.89
CA ALA A 106 -15.53 -1.28 -14.04
C ALA A 106 -14.50 -1.73 -12.99
N GLU A 107 -13.23 -1.86 -13.37
CA GLU A 107 -12.14 -2.19 -12.46
C GLU A 107 -11.90 -1.06 -11.46
N TYR A 108 -11.76 0.19 -11.92
CA TYR A 108 -11.53 1.33 -11.02
C TYR A 108 -12.70 1.54 -10.04
N LEU A 109 -13.96 1.38 -10.48
CA LEU A 109 -15.13 1.38 -9.58
C LEU A 109 -15.11 0.21 -8.58
N GLN A 110 -14.67 -0.98 -8.99
CA GLN A 110 -14.50 -2.11 -8.09
C GLN A 110 -13.46 -1.78 -7.01
N PHE A 111 -12.28 -1.29 -7.39
CA PHE A 111 -11.25 -0.87 -6.43
C PHE A 111 -11.73 0.23 -5.47
N LEU A 112 -12.50 1.23 -5.93
CA LEU A 112 -13.12 2.24 -5.04
C LEU A 112 -14.06 1.59 -4.02
N ARG A 113 -14.99 0.74 -4.46
CA ARG A 113 -15.94 0.03 -3.57
C ARG A 113 -15.21 -0.72 -2.46
N ASP A 114 -14.09 -1.32 -2.80
CA ASP A 114 -13.34 -2.23 -1.95
C ASP A 114 -12.47 -1.49 -0.92
N LEU A 115 -11.85 -0.37 -1.32
CA LEU A 115 -11.21 0.56 -0.38
C LEU A 115 -12.23 1.18 0.58
N PHE A 116 -13.40 1.58 0.06
CA PHE A 116 -14.47 2.19 0.85
C PHE A 116 -15.13 1.18 1.81
N ALA A 117 -15.09 -0.11 1.49
CA ALA A 117 -15.51 -1.19 2.38
C ALA A 117 -14.53 -1.37 3.55
N ALA A 118 -13.22 -1.33 3.29
CA ALA A 118 -12.18 -1.53 4.31
C ALA A 118 -11.97 -0.32 5.25
N PHE A 119 -11.90 0.89 4.70
CA PHE A 119 -11.55 2.10 5.47
C PHE A 119 -12.75 2.99 5.79
N GLY A 120 -13.95 2.59 5.36
CA GLY A 120 -15.12 3.45 5.30
C GLY A 120 -15.09 4.36 4.07
N ASN A 121 -16.29 4.77 3.62
CA ASN A 121 -16.47 5.58 2.42
C ASN A 121 -16.22 7.09 2.71
N PRO A 122 -15.12 7.70 2.22
CA PRO A 122 -14.82 9.12 2.45
C PRO A 122 -15.69 10.06 1.61
N CYS A 123 -16.40 9.56 0.59
CA CYS A 123 -17.26 10.34 -0.32
C CYS A 123 -18.76 10.26 0.01
N SER A 124 -19.20 9.47 0.99
CA SER A 124 -20.60 9.50 1.42
C SER A 124 -20.80 9.19 2.90
N ILE A 125 -21.63 9.98 3.57
CA ILE A 125 -22.08 9.73 4.95
C ILE A 125 -23.46 10.32 5.26
N ASN A 126 -24.53 9.86 4.58
CA ASN A 126 -25.84 9.89 5.24
C ASN A 126 -26.75 8.74 4.79
N PRO A 127 -27.12 7.79 5.68
CA PRO A 127 -28.14 6.78 5.38
C PRO A 127 -29.57 7.28 5.62
N ASP A 128 -29.76 8.44 6.24
CA ASP A 128 -31.06 8.97 6.68
C ASP A 128 -31.50 10.25 5.93
N SER A 129 -30.56 11.10 5.48
CA SER A 129 -30.86 12.24 4.59
C SER A 129 -31.20 11.77 3.17
N LYS A 130 -31.96 12.61 2.46
CA LYS A 130 -32.50 12.35 1.11
C LYS A 130 -32.21 13.50 0.13
N PHE A 131 -31.40 14.45 0.58
CA PHE A 131 -31.25 15.78 0.03
C PHE A 131 -29.74 16.03 -0.06
N TYR A 132 -29.24 16.52 -1.20
CA TYR A 132 -27.79 16.73 -1.39
C TYR A 132 -27.46 17.90 -2.32
N ALA A 133 -26.69 18.86 -1.81
CA ALA A 133 -25.96 19.81 -2.64
C ALA A 133 -24.62 19.20 -3.13
N PRO A 134 -24.02 19.70 -4.23
CA PRO A 134 -22.83 19.08 -4.82
C PRO A 134 -21.51 19.67 -4.32
N THR A 135 -20.46 18.83 -4.37
CA THR A 135 -19.06 19.25 -4.23
C THR A 135 -18.48 19.58 -5.61
N GLY A 136 -18.01 20.83 -5.82
CA GLY A 136 -17.54 21.26 -7.14
C GLY A 136 -16.97 22.70 -7.25
N GLY A 137 -16.51 23.29 -6.14
CA GLY A 137 -15.73 24.53 -6.12
C GLY A 137 -16.49 25.87 -6.24
N SER A 138 -16.43 26.70 -5.20
CA SER A 138 -16.76 28.15 -5.20
C SER A 138 -18.18 28.59 -5.61
N ALA A 139 -19.12 27.64 -5.80
CA ALA A 139 -20.52 27.95 -6.08
C ALA A 139 -21.45 26.89 -5.49
N ILE A 140 -22.38 27.35 -4.64
CA ILE A 140 -23.63 26.65 -4.35
C ILE A 140 -24.32 26.39 -5.71
N ASP A 141 -24.71 25.14 -5.96
CA ASP A 141 -25.54 24.84 -7.13
C ASP A 141 -26.93 25.48 -6.98
N PRO A 142 -27.31 26.43 -7.85
CA PRO A 142 -28.59 27.13 -7.76
C PRO A 142 -29.81 26.23 -8.05
N PHE A 143 -29.62 24.94 -8.31
CA PHE A 143 -30.71 24.00 -8.56
C PHE A 143 -31.18 23.22 -7.32
N ASN A 144 -30.41 23.15 -6.22
CA ASN A 144 -30.82 22.44 -5.00
C ASN A 144 -30.90 23.28 -3.70
N GLU A 145 -31.19 24.58 -3.81
CA GLU A 145 -31.33 25.51 -2.65
C GLU A 145 -32.37 25.08 -1.59
N ASP A 146 -33.28 24.14 -1.89
CA ASP A 146 -34.30 23.62 -0.96
C ASP A 146 -34.19 22.10 -0.69
N GLY A 147 -33.09 21.48 -1.12
CA GLY A 147 -32.81 20.05 -0.95
C GLY A 147 -33.65 19.10 -1.81
N THR A 148 -34.58 19.57 -2.66
CA THR A 148 -35.58 18.70 -3.31
C THR A 148 -35.10 17.84 -4.49
N ILE A 149 -33.87 18.00 -5.01
CA ILE A 149 -33.34 17.09 -6.03
C ILE A 149 -33.06 15.70 -5.42
N SER A 150 -33.35 14.65 -6.19
CA SER A 150 -33.13 13.26 -5.77
C SER A 150 -31.71 12.81 -6.07
N ALA A 151 -30.98 12.39 -5.03
CA ALA A 151 -29.74 11.64 -5.18
C ALA A 151 -30.04 10.14 -5.38
N ILE A 152 -29.27 9.46 -6.23
CA ILE A 152 -29.45 8.03 -6.57
C ILE A 152 -28.13 7.24 -6.55
N THR A 153 -28.20 5.97 -6.16
CA THR A 153 -27.23 4.94 -6.58
C THR A 153 -27.52 4.52 -8.02
N PHE A 154 -26.52 4.12 -8.80
CA PHE A 154 -26.67 3.94 -10.25
C PHE A 154 -25.87 2.75 -10.82
N GLU A 155 -26.33 2.19 -11.94
CA GLU A 155 -25.54 1.28 -12.77
C GLU A 155 -24.69 2.12 -13.74
N ASP A 156 -23.36 1.99 -13.74
CA ASP A 156 -22.52 2.66 -14.74
C ASP A 156 -22.73 2.05 -16.14
N LYS A 157 -22.37 2.80 -17.19
CA LYS A 157 -22.39 2.37 -18.60
C LYS A 157 -21.66 1.04 -18.89
N SER A 158 -20.78 0.54 -18.00
CA SER A 158 -20.18 -0.78 -18.09
C SER A 158 -21.08 -1.94 -17.62
N GLY A 159 -22.26 -1.67 -17.06
CA GLY A 159 -23.11 -2.66 -16.38
C GLY A 159 -22.62 -2.99 -14.97
N PHE A 160 -21.95 -2.06 -14.30
CA PHE A 160 -21.42 -2.22 -12.94
C PHE A 160 -22.29 -1.42 -11.96
N ASP A 161 -22.83 -2.10 -10.94
CA ASP A 161 -23.71 -1.51 -9.93
C ASP A 161 -22.90 -0.69 -8.91
N VAL A 162 -23.19 0.61 -8.81
CA VAL A 162 -22.52 1.60 -7.96
C VAL A 162 -23.40 1.90 -6.75
N ASP A 163 -23.36 1.00 -5.78
CA ASP A 163 -24.11 1.02 -4.53
C ASP A 163 -23.45 1.86 -3.42
N PHE A 164 -22.26 2.41 -3.69
CA PHE A 164 -21.38 3.12 -2.75
C PHE A 164 -21.08 4.58 -3.14
N LEU A 165 -21.67 5.09 -4.23
CA LEU A 165 -21.62 6.51 -4.59
C LEU A 165 -23.04 7.02 -4.85
N LEU A 166 -23.21 8.32 -4.74
CA LEU A 166 -24.45 9.00 -5.08
C LEU A 166 -24.23 9.86 -6.32
N ALA A 167 -25.21 9.89 -7.22
CA ALA A 167 -25.28 10.81 -8.35
C ALA A 167 -26.55 11.65 -8.28
N LEU A 168 -26.51 12.82 -8.93
CA LEU A 168 -27.60 13.79 -8.96
C LEU A 168 -28.57 13.46 -10.14
N ASP A 169 -29.78 13.00 -9.86
CA ASP A 169 -30.82 12.78 -10.89
C ASP A 169 -31.48 14.13 -11.26
N GLU A 170 -30.76 14.98 -12.01
CA GLU A 170 -31.21 16.32 -12.43
C GLU A 170 -32.54 16.25 -13.19
N ASN A 171 -32.74 15.18 -13.96
CA ASN A 171 -33.88 15.06 -14.86
C ASN A 171 -35.04 14.19 -14.33
N GLY A 172 -34.88 13.57 -13.15
CA GLY A 172 -35.91 12.86 -12.40
C GLY A 172 -36.34 11.53 -13.04
N ASN A 173 -35.40 10.81 -13.68
CA ASN A 173 -35.69 9.57 -14.40
C ASN A 173 -35.29 8.28 -13.64
N GLY A 174 -34.48 8.39 -12.59
CA GLY A 174 -34.01 7.28 -11.76
C GLY A 174 -32.77 6.53 -12.28
N VAL A 175 -32.02 7.12 -13.21
CA VAL A 175 -30.75 6.60 -13.75
C VAL A 175 -29.80 7.77 -13.97
N ARG A 176 -28.52 7.60 -13.64
CA ARG A 176 -27.49 8.63 -13.91
C ARG A 176 -27.25 8.76 -15.42
N ASP A 177 -27.56 9.93 -15.97
CA ASP A 177 -27.23 10.33 -17.33
C ASP A 177 -25.80 10.88 -17.45
N ALA A 178 -25.27 10.92 -18.68
CA ALA A 178 -23.91 11.40 -18.93
C ALA A 178 -23.80 12.93 -18.73
N GLY A 179 -22.93 13.35 -17.81
CA GLY A 179 -22.81 14.73 -17.35
C GLY A 179 -23.50 15.05 -16.02
N GLU A 180 -24.32 14.14 -15.47
CA GLU A 180 -24.89 14.33 -14.13
C GLU A 180 -23.79 14.10 -13.05
N PRO A 181 -23.60 15.03 -12.09
CA PRO A 181 -22.53 14.92 -11.09
C PRO A 181 -22.56 13.64 -10.25
N VAL A 182 -21.38 13.16 -9.87
CA VAL A 182 -21.19 12.18 -8.79
C VAL A 182 -20.71 12.93 -7.55
N LEU A 183 -21.34 12.66 -6.40
CA LEU A 183 -21.24 13.46 -5.19
C LEU A 183 -20.17 12.86 -4.25
N CYS A 184 -19.30 13.70 -3.67
CA CYS A 184 -18.26 13.25 -2.72
C CYS A 184 -18.23 14.10 -1.43
N GLN A 185 -19.01 13.68 -0.43
CA GLN A 185 -19.09 14.30 0.91
C GLN A 185 -17.82 14.09 1.75
N SER A 186 -16.72 14.79 1.44
CA SER A 186 -15.51 14.72 2.28
C SER A 186 -15.57 15.58 3.55
N GLY A 187 -16.38 16.63 3.55
CA GLY A 187 -16.53 17.64 4.61
C GLY A 187 -17.60 18.65 4.20
N GLU A 188 -17.83 19.67 5.03
CA GLU A 188 -18.76 20.76 4.72
C GLU A 188 -18.33 21.58 3.48
N PRO A 189 -19.25 22.35 2.86
CA PRO A 189 -18.92 23.28 1.78
C PRO A 189 -17.97 24.40 2.26
N PHE A 190 -16.93 24.71 1.48
CA PHE A 190 -16.01 25.81 1.77
C PHE A 190 -15.58 26.57 0.51
N ASP A 191 -15.20 27.84 0.71
CA ASP A 191 -14.55 28.68 -0.29
C ASP A 191 -13.08 28.25 -0.42
N ASP A 192 -12.80 27.25 -1.25
CA ASP A 192 -11.45 26.91 -1.72
C ASP A 192 -10.88 28.10 -2.53
N THR A 193 -9.97 28.84 -1.91
CA THR A 193 -9.46 30.13 -2.41
C THR A 193 -8.14 30.02 -3.18
N ASP A 194 -7.39 28.93 -3.01
CA ASP A 194 -6.07 28.71 -3.61
C ASP A 194 -6.07 27.58 -4.66
N GLY A 195 -6.99 26.62 -4.55
CA GLY A 195 -7.27 25.55 -5.51
C GLY A 195 -6.69 24.18 -5.16
N ASP A 196 -6.32 23.90 -3.90
CA ASP A 196 -5.77 22.59 -3.49
C ASP A 196 -6.83 21.53 -3.08
N GLY A 197 -8.08 21.93 -2.81
CA GLY A 197 -9.17 21.02 -2.44
C GLY A 197 -9.22 20.57 -0.97
N ILE A 198 -8.48 21.26 -0.08
CA ILE A 198 -8.41 21.08 1.37
C ILE A 198 -8.77 22.42 2.05
N ARG A 199 -9.61 22.41 3.10
CA ARG A 199 -10.04 23.64 3.77
C ARG A 199 -8.95 24.18 4.69
N ASP A 200 -8.42 25.38 4.40
CA ASP A 200 -7.34 26.01 5.16
C ASP A 200 -7.85 26.88 6.35
N GLU A 201 -7.01 27.28 7.31
CA GLU A 201 -7.49 27.89 8.58
C GLU A 201 -8.26 29.21 8.37
N ASP A 202 -7.84 30.07 7.43
CA ASP A 202 -8.49 31.36 7.12
C ASP A 202 -9.57 31.33 6.03
N GLU A 203 -9.90 30.14 5.50
CA GLU A 203 -10.98 29.98 4.51
C GLU A 203 -12.38 29.94 5.13
N ALA A 204 -13.36 30.48 4.40
CA ALA A 204 -14.76 30.47 4.83
C ALA A 204 -15.42 29.11 4.53
N PHE A 205 -16.30 28.67 5.40
CA PHE A 205 -17.13 27.49 5.22
C PHE A 205 -18.58 27.80 5.61
N ASP A 206 -19.53 27.08 5.01
CA ASP A 206 -20.93 27.13 5.39
C ASP A 206 -21.22 26.03 6.40
N ASP A 207 -21.60 26.43 7.62
CA ASP A 207 -21.96 25.61 8.81
C ASP A 207 -23.32 24.88 8.62
N PHE A 208 -23.50 24.29 7.43
CA PHE A 208 -24.70 23.59 6.94
C PHE A 208 -24.55 22.06 6.99
N GLY A 209 -23.49 21.55 7.59
CA GLY A 209 -23.24 20.11 7.72
C GLY A 209 -22.88 19.38 6.43
N LEU A 210 -22.79 18.06 6.53
CA LEU A 210 -22.18 17.20 5.51
C LEU A 210 -23.08 16.90 4.30
N ASP A 211 -24.34 17.34 4.29
CA ASP A 211 -25.17 17.42 3.07
C ASP A 211 -25.28 18.83 2.45
N GLY A 212 -24.72 19.85 3.12
CA GLY A 212 -24.53 21.19 2.61
C GLY A 212 -25.80 22.04 2.49
N VAL A 213 -26.86 21.70 3.25
CA VAL A 213 -28.17 22.35 3.15
C VAL A 213 -28.68 22.80 4.53
N ASP A 214 -28.80 24.12 4.73
CA ASP A 214 -29.31 24.76 5.97
C ASP A 214 -30.65 24.14 6.45
N GLY A 215 -30.66 23.58 7.66
CA GLY A 215 -31.85 23.07 8.32
C GLY A 215 -32.22 21.60 8.07
N THR A 216 -31.33 20.75 7.54
CA THR A 216 -31.56 19.31 7.36
C THR A 216 -31.51 18.51 8.67
N GLY A 217 -30.73 18.97 9.65
CA GLY A 217 -30.50 18.35 10.95
C GLY A 217 -29.44 17.23 10.91
N ASP A 218 -28.43 17.36 10.04
CA ASP A 218 -27.47 16.31 9.72
C ASP A 218 -26.19 16.34 10.62
N THR A 219 -25.03 15.89 10.12
CA THR A 219 -23.76 15.93 10.88
C THR A 219 -23.02 17.24 10.59
N GLY A 220 -22.70 18.00 11.64
CA GLY A 220 -21.99 19.29 11.55
C GLY A 220 -22.92 20.47 11.84
N GLU A 221 -24.01 20.59 11.08
CA GLU A 221 -24.90 21.77 10.99
C GLU A 221 -25.05 22.60 12.29
N GLY A 222 -24.71 23.89 12.18
CA GLY A 222 -25.00 24.92 13.19
C GLY A 222 -24.14 24.84 14.45
N ASN A 223 -22.97 24.19 14.40
CA ASN A 223 -22.05 24.09 15.54
C ASN A 223 -20.96 25.16 15.55
N GLY A 224 -20.66 25.76 14.39
CA GLY A 224 -19.72 26.88 14.24
C GLY A 224 -18.25 26.47 14.12
N ALA A 225 -17.97 25.23 13.69
CA ALA A 225 -16.63 24.74 13.34
C ALA A 225 -16.73 23.82 12.11
N TYR A 226 -15.71 23.86 11.25
CA TYR A 226 -15.67 23.08 10.02
C TYR A 226 -15.63 21.57 10.30
N ASP A 227 -16.65 20.85 9.87
CA ASP A 227 -16.73 19.40 10.02
C ASP A 227 -16.27 18.63 8.78
N MET A 228 -15.43 17.63 9.03
CA MET A 228 -15.03 16.62 8.04
C MET A 228 -15.89 15.37 8.21
N ASN A 229 -16.16 14.68 7.10
CA ASN A 229 -16.78 13.36 7.16
C ASN A 229 -15.93 12.44 8.07
N PRO A 230 -16.48 11.86 9.16
CA PRO A 230 -15.72 11.04 10.09
C PRO A 230 -15.16 9.76 9.46
N ARG A 231 -15.64 9.36 8.26
CA ARG A 231 -15.02 8.31 7.44
C ARG A 231 -13.74 8.79 6.75
N VAL A 232 -13.59 10.07 6.44
CA VAL A 232 -12.30 10.66 6.04
C VAL A 232 -11.32 10.66 7.22
N ALA A 233 -11.78 11.00 8.43
CA ALA A 233 -10.94 10.88 9.62
C ALA A 233 -10.49 9.42 9.87
N ASN A 234 -11.36 8.44 9.61
CA ASN A 234 -10.97 7.02 9.66
C ASN A 234 -9.98 6.65 8.54
N TRP A 235 -10.25 7.03 7.30
CA TRP A 235 -9.38 6.84 6.13
C TRP A 235 -7.96 7.37 6.39
N LEU A 236 -7.83 8.59 6.92
CA LEU A 236 -6.55 9.21 7.26
C LEU A 236 -5.88 8.61 8.51
N ALA A 237 -6.62 7.93 9.40
CA ALA A 237 -6.03 7.18 10.50
C ALA A 237 -5.30 5.90 10.04
N HIS A 238 -5.54 5.44 8.81
CA HIS A 238 -4.81 4.35 8.17
C HIS A 238 -3.72 4.84 7.20
N ASP A 239 -3.56 6.16 7.01
CA ASP A 239 -2.61 6.75 6.05
C ASP A 239 -1.16 6.61 6.54
N PRO A 240 -0.29 5.86 5.84
CA PRO A 240 1.12 5.75 6.21
C PRO A 240 1.81 7.11 6.28
N ALA A 241 1.45 8.05 5.40
CA ALA A 241 2.08 9.35 5.34
C ALA A 241 1.68 10.28 6.50
N THR A 242 0.42 10.23 6.95
CA THR A 242 -0.05 10.92 8.16
C THR A 242 0.51 10.27 9.43
N ARG A 243 0.54 8.94 9.54
CA ARG A 243 1.19 8.21 10.64
C ARG A 243 2.66 8.58 10.82
N VAL A 244 3.40 8.65 9.70
CA VAL A 244 4.78 9.15 9.66
C VAL A 244 4.88 10.57 10.21
N ALA A 245 4.04 11.50 9.74
CA ALA A 245 4.04 12.90 10.18
C ALA A 245 3.68 13.07 11.67
N ASN A 246 2.77 12.24 12.19
CA ASN A 246 2.43 12.15 13.62
C ASN A 246 3.58 11.59 14.48
N GLY A 247 4.66 11.13 13.87
CA GLY A 247 5.88 10.69 14.53
C GLY A 247 5.90 9.22 14.93
N GLU A 248 5.03 8.37 14.37
CA GLU A 248 4.96 6.94 14.71
C GLU A 248 6.29 6.21 14.40
N LEU A 249 7.04 6.66 13.37
CA LEU A 249 8.42 6.20 13.12
C LEU A 249 9.41 6.46 14.26
N ASN A 250 9.21 7.53 15.04
CA ASN A 250 10.15 7.93 16.08
C ASN A 250 10.05 7.06 17.35
N THR A 251 9.09 6.13 17.38
CA THR A 251 8.91 5.16 18.48
C THR A 251 9.97 4.04 18.46
N ASN A 252 10.45 3.64 17.29
CA ASN A 252 11.44 2.58 17.12
C ASN A 252 12.56 3.01 16.15
N SER A 253 13.75 3.26 16.70
CA SER A 253 14.94 3.70 15.94
C SER A 253 15.49 2.69 14.93
N LEU A 254 14.87 1.53 14.81
CA LEU A 254 15.29 0.40 13.98
C LEU A 254 14.40 0.22 12.76
N PHE A 255 13.15 0.70 12.85
CA PHE A 255 12.24 0.81 11.73
C PHE A 255 12.67 1.94 10.77
N LEU A 256 13.39 2.92 11.31
CA LEU A 256 14.14 3.97 10.59
C LEU A 256 15.16 3.36 9.60
N GLY A 257 14.82 3.35 8.31
CA GLY A 257 15.64 2.74 7.25
C GLY A 257 15.31 1.27 6.94
N ALA A 258 14.23 0.75 7.50
CA ALA A 258 13.69 -0.58 7.27
C ALA A 258 12.33 -0.59 6.53
N LEU A 259 11.98 0.51 5.86
CA LEU A 259 10.89 0.60 4.90
C LEU A 259 11.40 0.36 3.48
N TYR A 260 10.79 -0.58 2.76
CA TYR A 260 10.88 -0.71 1.30
C TYR A 260 9.60 -0.16 0.66
N LEU A 261 9.75 0.74 -0.30
CA LEU A 261 8.66 1.40 -1.01
C LEU A 261 8.96 1.33 -2.51
N GLU A 262 8.02 0.83 -3.29
CA GLU A 262 8.16 0.63 -4.73
C GLU A 262 6.76 0.65 -5.35
N ALA A 263 6.56 1.36 -6.47
CA ALA A 263 5.22 1.78 -6.90
C ALA A 263 4.54 0.87 -7.93
N GLY A 264 5.28 0.19 -8.81
CA GLY A 264 4.72 -0.45 -10.00
C GLY A 264 5.56 -0.24 -11.26
N ALA A 265 5.30 -1.03 -12.29
CA ALA A 265 5.93 -0.85 -13.60
C ALA A 265 5.05 0.02 -14.54
N GLU A 266 3.74 -0.10 -14.41
CA GLU A 266 2.74 0.59 -15.25
C GLU A 266 1.87 1.56 -14.41
N ASP A 267 2.46 2.18 -13.37
CA ASP A 267 1.77 2.93 -12.30
C ASP A 267 0.58 3.78 -12.79
N PHE A 268 -0.62 3.24 -12.52
CA PHE A 268 -1.91 3.73 -13.01
C PHE A 268 -2.79 4.31 -11.90
N TRP A 269 -2.28 4.29 -10.67
CA TRP A 269 -2.86 4.89 -9.47
C TRP A 269 -2.04 6.09 -8.97
N ASP A 270 -0.98 6.47 -9.68
CA ASP A 270 0.00 7.46 -9.24
C ASP A 270 0.57 7.11 -7.84
N PHE A 271 0.80 5.81 -7.58
CA PHE A 271 1.46 5.29 -6.39
C PHE A 271 2.90 5.81 -6.26
N GLN A 272 3.54 6.16 -7.37
CA GLN A 272 4.90 6.69 -7.40
C GLN A 272 4.97 8.10 -6.78
N PRO A 273 4.15 9.09 -7.20
CA PRO A 273 3.95 10.33 -6.45
C PRO A 273 3.63 10.15 -4.96
N GLN A 274 2.83 9.14 -4.59
CA GLN A 274 2.55 8.84 -3.17
C GLN A 274 3.81 8.35 -2.42
N ALA A 275 4.60 7.46 -3.03
CA ALA A 275 5.86 6.97 -2.47
C ALA A 275 6.91 8.08 -2.35
N ASP A 276 7.02 8.96 -3.35
CA ASP A 276 7.87 10.15 -3.30
C ASP A 276 7.45 11.11 -2.16
N ALA A 277 6.14 11.33 -1.97
CA ALA A 277 5.62 12.16 -0.88
C ALA A 277 5.92 11.57 0.50
N LEU A 278 5.72 10.26 0.68
CA LEU A 278 6.07 9.54 1.91
C LEU A 278 7.58 9.60 2.20
N ILE A 279 8.43 9.37 1.19
CA ILE A 279 9.89 9.49 1.30
C ILE A 279 10.32 10.93 1.63
N GLY A 280 9.60 11.94 1.10
CA GLY A 280 9.75 13.35 1.44
C GLY A 280 9.52 13.62 2.94
N LYS A 281 8.32 13.28 3.45
CA LYS A 281 7.94 13.43 4.87
C LYS A 281 8.92 12.71 5.80
N ILE A 282 9.35 11.50 5.44
CA ILE A 282 10.41 10.75 6.13
C ILE A 282 11.74 11.54 6.16
N GLY A 283 12.14 12.12 5.03
CA GLY A 283 13.37 12.90 4.88
C GLY A 283 13.38 14.21 5.69
N GLU A 284 12.22 14.81 5.90
CA GLU A 284 12.03 16.03 6.70
C GLU A 284 12.20 15.77 8.19
N ILE A 285 11.60 14.69 8.72
CA ILE A 285 11.76 14.27 10.13
C ILE A 285 13.25 14.09 10.49
N TYR A 286 14.05 13.49 9.60
CA TYR A 286 15.50 13.37 9.79
C TYR A 286 16.28 14.68 9.65
N ALA A 287 15.70 15.71 9.01
CA ALA A 287 16.33 17.03 8.89
C ALA A 287 16.14 17.87 10.16
N GLU A 288 15.01 17.71 10.86
CA GLU A 288 14.70 18.47 12.08
C GLU A 288 15.34 17.91 13.35
N ALA A 289 15.53 16.60 13.45
CA ALA A 289 15.88 15.90 14.69
C ALA A 289 17.28 16.21 15.30
N ASP A 290 18.08 17.10 14.69
CA ASP A 290 19.51 17.38 14.97
C ASP A 290 20.34 16.07 15.12
N ALA A 291 19.92 15.04 14.39
CA ALA A 291 20.42 13.67 14.48
C ALA A 291 21.91 13.60 14.10
N PRO A 292 22.67 12.61 14.62
CA PRO A 292 24.04 12.37 14.16
C PRO A 292 24.03 12.31 12.62
N PRO A 293 24.99 13.02 11.97
CA PRO A 293 24.82 13.50 10.60
C PRO A 293 24.37 12.38 9.69
N ARG A 294 23.27 12.64 8.95
CA ARG A 294 22.58 11.71 8.03
C ARG A 294 23.53 10.61 7.56
N PRO A 295 23.21 9.32 7.69
CA PRO A 295 23.96 8.28 7.00
C PRO A 295 23.99 8.62 5.51
N THR A 296 25.09 9.19 5.01
CA THR A 296 25.27 9.57 3.59
C THR A 296 25.51 8.34 2.71
N LYS A 297 25.02 7.20 3.22
CA LYS A 297 25.27 5.77 3.04
C LYS A 297 24.27 5.07 3.98
N GLY A 298 22.98 4.94 3.65
CA GLY A 298 22.04 4.34 4.61
C GLY A 298 20.56 4.30 4.26
N TYR A 299 19.99 5.39 3.74
CA TYR A 299 18.61 5.37 3.26
C TYR A 299 18.55 4.64 1.93
N CYS A 300 18.39 3.32 2.01
CA CYS A 300 18.02 2.47 0.88
C CYS A 300 16.51 2.62 0.58
N THR A 301 16.02 3.86 0.49
CA THR A 301 14.76 4.19 -0.20
C THR A 301 15.03 4.03 -1.69
N GLN A 302 15.12 2.77 -2.13
CA GLN A 302 15.49 2.39 -3.49
C GLN A 302 14.31 2.62 -4.44
N LEU A 303 14.16 3.88 -4.84
CA LEU A 303 13.33 4.34 -5.96
C LEU A 303 13.90 3.81 -7.28
N GLU A 304 13.81 2.49 -7.49
CA GLU A 304 14.29 1.80 -8.70
C GLU A 304 13.29 1.84 -9.87
N THR A 305 12.52 2.93 -9.97
CA THR A 305 11.72 3.24 -11.16
C THR A 305 12.63 3.43 -12.37
N GLY A 306 12.82 2.34 -13.13
CA GLY A 306 13.48 2.34 -14.45
C GLY A 306 14.94 1.85 -14.49
N VAL A 307 15.50 1.24 -13.43
CA VAL A 307 16.92 0.81 -13.41
C VAL A 307 17.11 -0.72 -13.41
N TYR A 308 16.03 -1.51 -13.58
CA TYR A 308 16.14 -2.97 -13.77
C TYR A 308 16.96 -3.38 -15.01
N ASP A 309 17.03 -2.51 -16.03
CA ASP A 309 17.98 -2.61 -17.17
C ASP A 309 19.44 -2.74 -16.71
N GLY A 310 19.82 -2.12 -15.59
CA GLY A 310 21.16 -2.22 -15.00
C GLY A 310 21.39 -3.52 -14.22
N PHE A 311 20.36 -4.01 -13.52
CA PHE A 311 20.40 -5.25 -12.73
C PHE A 311 20.53 -6.50 -13.62
N ILE A 312 19.97 -6.43 -14.84
CA ILE A 312 20.08 -7.47 -15.88
C ILE A 312 21.26 -7.21 -16.83
N GLY A 313 21.64 -5.94 -17.05
CA GLY A 313 22.58 -5.49 -18.09
C GLY A 313 24.07 -5.72 -17.82
N ASP A 314 24.69 -4.90 -16.96
CA ASP A 314 26.15 -4.62 -17.04
C ASP A 314 26.94 -4.69 -15.70
N ALA A 315 26.31 -5.08 -14.58
CA ALA A 315 27.00 -5.13 -13.29
C ALA A 315 28.13 -6.20 -13.25
N PRO A 316 29.36 -5.88 -12.79
CA PRO A 316 30.53 -6.78 -12.86
C PRO A 316 30.57 -7.86 -11.75
N TYR A 317 29.42 -8.26 -11.20
CA TYR A 317 29.34 -9.35 -10.23
C TYR A 317 29.58 -10.73 -10.89
N PRO A 318 30.16 -11.70 -10.17
CA PRO A 318 30.57 -12.98 -10.76
C PRO A 318 29.36 -13.83 -11.17
N ARG A 319 29.11 -13.88 -12.49
CA ARG A 319 27.97 -14.51 -13.18
C ARG A 319 27.54 -15.88 -12.62
N ARG A 320 26.64 -15.87 -11.63
CA ARG A 320 25.70 -16.95 -11.32
C ARG A 320 24.30 -16.47 -11.64
N GLN A 321 24.02 -16.35 -12.94
CA GLN A 321 22.73 -15.91 -13.46
C GLN A 321 21.59 -16.69 -12.77
N VAL A 322 20.61 -15.98 -12.22
CA VAL A 322 19.35 -16.57 -11.78
C VAL A 322 18.45 -16.67 -13.02
N PHE A 323 18.79 -17.61 -13.90
CA PHE A 323 17.81 -18.08 -14.87
C PHE A 323 16.76 -18.90 -14.12
N PHE A 324 15.52 -18.43 -14.15
CA PHE A 324 14.34 -19.24 -13.89
C PHE A 324 14.10 -20.08 -15.16
N GLU A 325 14.27 -21.40 -15.08
CA GLU A 325 14.29 -22.30 -16.25
C GLU A 325 12.87 -22.62 -16.77
N GLU A 326 12.39 -21.89 -17.79
CA GLU A 326 11.08 -22.08 -18.47
C GLU A 326 9.83 -22.12 -17.56
N LYS A 327 10.02 -21.84 -16.26
CA LYS A 327 8.99 -21.64 -15.24
C LYS A 327 9.19 -20.30 -14.55
N SER A 328 8.98 -19.26 -15.33
CA SER A 328 7.76 -18.46 -15.16
C SER A 328 7.24 -18.39 -13.72
N VAL A 329 7.52 -17.25 -13.05
CA VAL A 329 6.87 -16.81 -11.81
C VAL A 329 5.64 -16.00 -12.25
N SER A 330 4.62 -16.74 -12.65
CA SER A 330 3.31 -16.24 -13.02
C SER A 330 2.47 -15.94 -11.77
N LEU A 331 2.84 -14.87 -11.07
CA LEU A 331 1.92 -14.12 -10.20
C LEU A 331 0.88 -13.41 -11.08
N SER A 332 0.05 -14.22 -11.73
CA SER A 332 -1.07 -13.86 -12.59
C SER A 332 -2.24 -13.46 -11.73
N TRP A 333 -2.89 -12.35 -12.06
CA TRP A 333 -4.15 -12.00 -11.44
C TRP A 333 -5.22 -13.06 -11.79
N PRO A 334 -6.01 -13.59 -10.83
CA PRO A 334 -7.06 -14.56 -11.14
C PRO A 334 -8.12 -13.99 -12.09
N GLY A 335 -8.01 -14.31 -13.38
CA GLY A 335 -8.85 -13.76 -14.46
C GLY A 335 -8.10 -13.07 -15.61
N GLN A 336 -6.77 -12.95 -15.52
CA GLN A 336 -5.92 -12.24 -16.48
C GLN A 336 -5.73 -13.00 -17.82
N ASP A 337 -6.78 -13.07 -18.63
CA ASP A 337 -6.73 -13.53 -20.02
C ASP A 337 -6.12 -12.47 -20.99
N ASP A 338 -5.91 -11.23 -20.53
CA ASP A 338 -5.21 -10.17 -21.29
C ASP A 338 -3.70 -10.15 -20.95
N PRO A 339 -2.80 -10.54 -21.88
CA PRO A 339 -1.37 -10.53 -21.64
C PRO A 339 -0.74 -9.13 -21.62
N ASP A 340 -1.49 -8.08 -21.99
CA ASP A 340 -1.02 -6.70 -22.04
C ASP A 340 -1.30 -5.94 -20.71
N ASP A 341 -1.77 -6.60 -19.66
CA ASP A 341 -2.20 -6.02 -18.37
C ASP A 341 -1.10 -6.10 -17.26
N ASN A 342 0.15 -5.79 -17.60
CA ASN A 342 1.30 -6.09 -16.74
C ASN A 342 1.59 -5.01 -15.69
N HIS A 343 0.65 -4.75 -14.78
CA HIS A 343 0.82 -3.83 -13.63
C HIS A 343 2.15 -4.03 -12.88
N LEU A 344 2.54 -5.30 -12.71
CA LEU A 344 3.77 -5.69 -12.02
C LEU A 344 5.02 -5.74 -12.92
N GLY A 345 4.89 -5.39 -14.19
CA GLY A 345 5.87 -5.57 -15.26
C GLY A 345 5.79 -6.98 -15.86
N ASP A 346 6.62 -7.24 -16.88
CA ASP A 346 6.75 -8.58 -17.44
C ASP A 346 7.25 -9.58 -16.38
N GLU A 347 7.17 -10.87 -16.68
CA GLU A 347 7.50 -11.92 -15.71
C GLU A 347 8.93 -11.87 -15.16
N ALA A 348 9.90 -11.41 -15.97
CA ALA A 348 11.26 -11.18 -15.50
C ALA A 348 11.34 -9.97 -14.56
N THR A 349 10.59 -8.91 -14.86
CA THR A 349 10.43 -7.70 -14.02
C THR A 349 9.76 -8.05 -12.69
N ARG A 350 8.69 -8.86 -12.70
CA ARG A 350 8.06 -9.41 -11.49
C ARG A 350 9.08 -10.14 -10.63
N ALA A 351 9.74 -11.15 -11.20
CA ALA A 351 10.71 -11.96 -10.47
C ALA A 351 11.90 -11.13 -9.94
N ALA A 352 12.32 -10.08 -10.66
CA ALA A 352 13.34 -9.14 -10.22
C ALA A 352 12.86 -8.29 -9.03
N ARG A 353 11.69 -7.63 -9.11
CA ARG A 353 11.10 -6.83 -8.03
C ARG A 353 10.92 -7.65 -6.74
N PHE A 354 10.34 -8.84 -6.85
CA PHE A 354 10.21 -9.75 -5.70
C PHE A 354 11.56 -10.21 -5.15
N SER A 355 12.53 -10.55 -6.01
CA SER A 355 13.87 -10.93 -5.54
C SER A 355 14.60 -9.77 -4.84
N HIS A 356 14.35 -8.53 -5.30
CA HIS A 356 14.94 -7.33 -4.73
C HIS A 356 14.35 -7.02 -3.35
N ALA A 357 13.01 -6.99 -3.21
CA ALA A 357 12.35 -6.81 -1.92
C ALA A 357 12.72 -7.93 -0.92
N LEU A 358 12.72 -9.20 -1.36
CA LEU A 358 13.16 -10.33 -0.53
C LEU A 358 14.63 -10.18 -0.07
N SER A 359 15.51 -9.64 -0.91
CA SER A 359 16.89 -9.34 -0.54
C SER A 359 16.99 -8.15 0.43
N PHE A 360 16.19 -7.09 0.23
CA PHE A 360 16.13 -5.92 1.11
C PHE A 360 15.71 -6.31 2.53
N VAL A 361 14.64 -7.11 2.67
CA VAL A 361 14.14 -7.53 3.99
C VAL A 361 15.06 -8.58 4.62
N SER A 362 15.63 -9.47 3.81
CA SER A 362 16.66 -10.42 4.25
C SER A 362 17.94 -9.75 4.74
N ALA A 363 18.26 -8.53 4.28
CA ALA A 363 19.42 -7.78 4.78
C ALA A 363 19.17 -7.13 6.15
N ARG A 364 17.92 -7.16 6.65
CA ARG A 364 17.48 -6.45 7.87
C ARG A 364 16.95 -7.35 8.97
N ALA A 365 16.49 -8.56 8.64
CA ALA A 365 16.19 -9.56 9.65
C ALA A 365 17.44 -9.91 10.47
N ALA A 366 17.42 -9.55 11.75
CA ALA A 366 18.48 -9.87 12.68
C ALA A 366 18.58 -11.40 12.88
N ASN A 367 19.80 -11.93 12.94
CA ASN A 367 20.12 -13.33 13.26
C ASN A 367 19.51 -14.41 12.31
N GLY A 368 18.98 -14.05 11.14
CA GLY A 368 18.45 -15.04 10.20
C GLY A 368 19.53 -15.91 9.53
N TYR A 369 19.17 -17.16 9.22
CA TYR A 369 20.13 -18.21 8.86
C TYR A 369 20.39 -18.27 7.34
N PHE A 370 21.64 -18.00 6.92
CA PHE A 370 22.10 -18.08 5.52
C PHE A 370 22.68 -19.45 5.10
N GLY A 371 22.61 -20.47 5.97
CA GLY A 371 23.43 -21.69 5.84
C GLY A 371 23.08 -22.63 4.68
N ASP A 372 24.04 -23.51 4.36
CA ASP A 372 24.04 -24.35 3.16
C ASP A 372 23.00 -25.48 3.21
N LEU A 373 22.05 -25.47 2.27
CA LEU A 373 20.90 -26.38 2.22
C LEU A 373 21.16 -27.76 1.59
N LYS A 374 22.37 -28.05 1.10
CA LYS A 374 22.64 -29.23 0.22
C LYS A 374 22.27 -30.60 0.79
N ASP A 375 22.36 -30.78 2.11
CA ASP A 375 22.08 -32.05 2.80
C ASP A 375 20.86 -31.94 3.76
N GLU A 376 20.13 -30.82 3.72
CA GLU A 376 19.01 -30.52 4.62
C GLU A 376 17.66 -30.98 4.05
N SER A 377 16.64 -31.19 4.88
CA SER A 377 15.30 -31.60 4.41
C SER A 377 14.67 -30.57 3.45
N ALA A 378 13.89 -31.03 2.48
CA ALA A 378 13.18 -30.14 1.57
C ALA A 378 12.24 -29.18 2.34
N ALA A 379 12.16 -27.94 1.88
CA ALA A 379 11.27 -26.93 2.44
C ALA A 379 9.79 -27.39 2.35
N LEU A 380 8.98 -27.02 3.33
CA LEU A 380 7.60 -27.48 3.46
C LEU A 380 6.61 -26.33 3.33
N LEU A 381 5.57 -26.53 2.52
CA LEU A 381 4.40 -25.67 2.48
C LEU A 381 3.26 -26.31 3.28
N GLU A 382 3.01 -25.80 4.48
CA GLU A 382 1.83 -26.10 5.26
C GLU A 382 0.67 -25.18 4.82
N SER A 383 -0.54 -25.71 4.79
CA SER A 383 -1.77 -24.90 4.71
C SER A 383 -2.54 -25.16 6.00
N ASP A 384 -2.85 -24.10 6.73
CA ASP A 384 -3.51 -24.19 8.02
C ASP A 384 -4.63 -23.16 8.12
N ARG A 385 -5.44 -23.29 9.17
CA ARG A 385 -6.58 -22.43 9.43
C ARG A 385 -6.71 -22.18 10.91
N PHE A 386 -7.22 -21.02 11.26
CA PHE A 386 -7.28 -20.57 12.63
C PHE A 386 -8.60 -19.80 12.86
N ASP A 387 -9.30 -20.15 13.95
CA ASP A 387 -10.52 -19.48 14.40
C ASP A 387 -10.10 -18.26 15.25
N ALA A 388 -10.24 -17.04 14.73
CA ALA A 388 -9.71 -15.80 15.30
C ALA A 388 -10.54 -15.28 16.51
N PRO A 389 -9.99 -15.23 17.74
CA PRO A 389 -10.74 -14.75 18.90
C PRO A 389 -11.03 -13.25 18.95
N SER A 390 -10.26 -12.41 18.25
CA SER A 390 -10.47 -10.95 18.21
C SER A 390 -11.67 -10.52 17.36
N VAL A 391 -12.01 -11.30 16.33
CA VAL A 391 -13.10 -10.99 15.39
C VAL A 391 -14.42 -11.60 15.85
N ALA A 392 -15.50 -10.83 15.73
CA ALA A 392 -16.85 -11.24 16.11
C ALA A 392 -17.28 -12.57 15.48
N ASP A 393 -18.01 -13.38 16.23
CA ASP A 393 -18.48 -14.74 15.90
C ASP A 393 -17.42 -15.76 15.42
N GLY A 394 -16.12 -15.44 15.54
CA GLY A 394 -15.00 -16.37 15.37
C GLY A 394 -14.61 -16.58 13.91
N ALA A 395 -14.29 -15.48 13.21
CA ALA A 395 -13.86 -15.49 11.81
C ALA A 395 -12.71 -16.49 11.55
N ARG A 396 -12.73 -17.13 10.38
CA ARG A 396 -11.75 -18.17 10.03
C ARG A 396 -10.72 -17.68 9.04
N LEU A 397 -9.53 -17.40 9.55
CA LEU A 397 -8.40 -17.09 8.69
C LEU A 397 -7.86 -18.37 8.04
N ASN A 398 -7.80 -18.37 6.72
CA ASN A 398 -7.06 -19.34 5.92
C ASN A 398 -5.70 -18.73 5.55
N PHE A 399 -4.61 -19.45 5.80
CA PHE A 399 -3.25 -18.99 5.52
C PHE A 399 -2.34 -20.15 5.12
N LYS A 400 -1.19 -19.82 4.53
CA LYS A 400 -0.13 -20.77 4.21
C LYS A 400 1.14 -20.42 4.97
N VAL A 401 1.80 -21.44 5.52
CA VAL A 401 3.10 -21.30 6.17
C VAL A 401 4.13 -22.07 5.36
N TYR A 402 5.09 -21.35 4.80
CA TYR A 402 6.31 -21.92 4.27
C TYR A 402 7.34 -22.03 5.39
N LEU A 403 7.83 -23.24 5.58
CA LEU A 403 8.94 -23.56 6.46
C LEU A 403 10.18 -23.81 5.60
N PRO A 404 11.30 -23.14 5.89
CA PRO A 404 12.50 -23.25 5.07
C PRO A 404 13.06 -24.67 5.09
N ALA A 405 13.88 -24.98 4.10
CA ALA A 405 14.58 -26.26 4.06
C ALA A 405 15.41 -26.47 5.33
N GLY A 406 15.50 -27.73 5.78
CA GLY A 406 16.09 -28.12 7.04
C GLY A 406 15.25 -27.86 8.29
N TYR A 407 14.09 -27.22 8.21
CA TYR A 407 13.31 -26.84 9.40
C TYR A 407 12.98 -28.02 10.33
N TYR A 408 12.79 -29.23 9.80
CA TYR A 408 12.47 -30.43 10.59
C TYR A 408 13.69 -31.33 10.90
N ASP A 409 14.91 -30.92 10.55
CA ASP A 409 16.11 -31.74 10.78
C ASP A 409 16.50 -31.78 12.27
N THR A 410 16.94 -32.95 12.73
CA THR A 410 17.31 -33.17 14.14
C THR A 410 18.49 -32.31 14.61
N ASN A 411 19.35 -31.91 13.68
CA ASN A 411 20.45 -30.96 13.90
C ASN A 411 19.98 -29.49 13.87
N ALA A 412 18.88 -29.21 13.15
CA ALA A 412 18.30 -27.88 13.00
C ALA A 412 17.30 -27.49 14.10
N ARG A 413 17.03 -28.38 15.08
CA ARG A 413 16.07 -28.14 16.18
C ARG A 413 16.33 -26.88 17.02
N PHE A 414 17.57 -26.36 16.98
CA PHE A 414 17.98 -25.11 17.65
C PHE A 414 18.02 -23.91 16.69
N LYS A 415 17.89 -24.12 15.38
CA LYS A 415 17.70 -23.01 14.44
C LYS A 415 16.34 -22.38 14.68
N THR A 416 16.35 -21.07 14.80
CA THR A 416 15.20 -20.19 14.79
C THR A 416 15.20 -19.34 13.51
N TYR A 417 14.04 -18.86 13.09
CA TYR A 417 13.86 -18.15 11.82
C TYR A 417 13.01 -16.88 12.00
N PRO A 418 13.30 -15.77 11.31
CA PRO A 418 12.39 -14.62 11.25
C PRO A 418 11.04 -15.03 10.65
N ILE A 419 9.94 -14.37 11.04
CA ILE A 419 8.67 -14.47 10.29
C ILE A 419 8.63 -13.36 9.24
N LEU A 420 8.31 -13.73 8.00
CA LEU A 420 7.94 -12.84 6.91
C LEU A 420 6.45 -13.01 6.63
N PHE A 421 5.62 -12.09 7.10
CA PHE A 421 4.23 -11.99 6.67
C PHE A 421 4.18 -11.49 5.23
N VAL A 422 3.30 -12.09 4.42
CA VAL A 422 3.01 -11.67 3.06
C VAL A 422 1.52 -11.42 2.96
N LEU A 423 1.17 -10.16 2.73
CA LEU A 423 -0.18 -9.69 2.52
C LEU A 423 -0.40 -9.59 1.02
N LEU A 424 -1.28 -10.45 0.52
CA LEU A 424 -1.61 -10.55 -0.89
C LEU A 424 -2.42 -9.34 -1.37
N ASP A 425 -2.41 -9.13 -2.68
CA ASP A 425 -3.23 -8.11 -3.32
C ASP A 425 -4.72 -8.50 -3.31
N GLN A 426 -5.59 -7.55 -3.65
CA GLN A 426 -7.02 -7.78 -3.81
C GLN A 426 -7.31 -8.99 -4.71
N GLY A 427 -8.05 -9.98 -4.19
CA GLY A 427 -8.44 -11.15 -4.99
C GLY A 427 -7.33 -12.18 -5.23
N GLN A 428 -6.08 -11.91 -4.85
CA GLN A 428 -4.99 -12.87 -4.96
C GLN A 428 -5.16 -14.03 -3.96
N SER A 429 -4.85 -15.23 -4.45
CA SER A 429 -5.19 -16.48 -3.81
C SER A 429 -4.01 -17.10 -3.08
N LEU A 430 -4.31 -17.99 -2.12
CA LEU A 430 -3.27 -18.85 -1.57
C LEU A 430 -2.69 -19.82 -2.62
N SER A 431 -3.25 -19.92 -3.83
CA SER A 431 -2.71 -20.72 -4.93
C SER A 431 -1.43 -20.14 -5.54
N ASP A 432 -1.21 -18.82 -5.37
CA ASP A 432 -0.19 -18.05 -6.10
C ASP A 432 1.14 -17.99 -5.31
N ILE A 433 1.05 -18.29 -4.01
CA ILE A 433 2.15 -18.41 -3.04
C ILE A 433 3.28 -19.42 -3.36
N PRO A 434 3.08 -20.56 -4.05
CA PRO A 434 4.15 -21.51 -4.39
C PRO A 434 5.32 -20.90 -5.18
N GLU A 435 5.08 -19.84 -5.94
CA GLU A 435 6.13 -19.20 -6.76
C GLU A 435 6.99 -18.23 -5.95
N LEU A 436 6.36 -17.45 -5.05
CA LEU A 436 7.07 -16.63 -4.08
C LEU A 436 7.95 -17.51 -3.15
N ILE A 437 7.46 -18.71 -2.85
CA ILE A 437 8.20 -19.78 -2.18
C ILE A 437 9.39 -20.28 -3.02
N GLU A 438 9.21 -20.50 -4.33
CA GLU A 438 10.30 -20.91 -5.22
C GLU A 438 11.36 -19.80 -5.36
N ALA A 439 10.96 -18.53 -5.42
CA ALA A 439 11.85 -17.37 -5.38
C ALA A 439 12.64 -17.29 -4.06
N GLN A 440 11.97 -17.32 -2.90
CA GLN A 440 12.62 -17.28 -1.59
C GLN A 440 13.60 -18.47 -1.43
N GLY A 441 13.16 -19.69 -1.76
CA GLY A 441 13.99 -20.89 -1.68
C GLY A 441 15.18 -20.86 -2.65
N THR A 442 15.03 -20.26 -3.83
CA THR A 442 16.11 -20.05 -4.80
C THR A 442 17.15 -19.06 -4.30
N LEU A 443 16.74 -17.99 -3.62
CA LEU A 443 17.66 -17.04 -3.00
C LEU A 443 18.36 -17.66 -1.78
N ALA A 444 17.62 -18.35 -0.89
CA ALA A 444 18.15 -18.98 0.30
C ALA A 444 19.14 -20.12 0.00
N SER A 445 18.83 -20.99 -0.97
CA SER A 445 19.75 -22.08 -1.40
C SER A 445 21.02 -21.59 -2.11
N ARG A 446 21.06 -20.32 -2.53
CA ARG A 446 22.24 -19.64 -3.07
C ARG A 446 22.97 -18.79 -2.01
N SER A 447 22.48 -18.76 -0.76
CA SER A 447 22.90 -17.83 0.31
C SER A 447 22.82 -16.34 -0.10
N LEU A 448 21.87 -15.99 -0.96
CA LEU A 448 21.57 -14.61 -1.37
C LEU A 448 20.49 -13.97 -0.48
N ALA A 449 19.67 -14.81 0.16
CA ALA A 449 18.76 -14.42 1.23
C ALA A 449 18.90 -15.35 2.44
N GLN A 450 18.43 -14.90 3.58
CA GLN A 450 18.23 -15.68 4.79
C GLN A 450 17.04 -16.63 4.61
N GLN A 451 17.07 -17.74 5.34
CA GLN A 451 15.91 -18.58 5.56
C GLN A 451 14.96 -17.87 6.54
N VAL A 452 13.69 -17.75 6.14
CA VAL A 452 12.59 -17.17 6.94
C VAL A 452 11.41 -18.14 6.94
N ILE A 453 10.55 -18.05 7.96
CA ILE A 453 9.21 -18.63 7.93
C ILE A 453 8.33 -17.63 7.19
N LEU A 454 7.90 -17.96 5.96
CA LEU A 454 7.04 -17.08 5.16
C LEU A 454 5.58 -17.45 5.43
N VAL A 455 4.78 -16.48 5.87
CA VAL A 455 3.35 -16.66 6.18
C VAL A 455 2.51 -15.82 5.24
N ALA A 456 1.77 -16.48 4.35
CA ALA A 456 0.89 -15.83 3.41
C ALA A 456 -0.55 -15.81 3.90
N VAL A 457 -1.12 -14.61 3.99
CA VAL A 457 -2.53 -14.37 4.32
C VAL A 457 -3.35 -14.30 3.01
N ARG A 458 -4.58 -14.79 3.02
CA ARG A 458 -5.47 -14.85 1.86
C ARG A 458 -6.16 -13.51 1.60
N GLY A 459 -5.90 -12.89 0.45
CA GLY A 459 -6.56 -11.65 -0.04
C GLY A 459 -7.78 -11.88 -0.95
N GLU A 460 -8.07 -13.13 -1.32
CA GLU A 460 -9.34 -13.53 -1.93
C GLU A 460 -10.53 -13.20 -1.00
N ARG A 461 -11.58 -12.61 -1.56
CA ARG A 461 -12.84 -12.37 -0.85
C ARG A 461 -13.62 -13.65 -0.59
N ARG A 462 -14.52 -13.56 0.40
CA ARG A 462 -15.35 -14.66 0.86
C ARG A 462 -16.83 -14.46 0.47
N GLY A 463 -17.15 -14.85 -0.76
CA GLY A 463 -18.49 -14.74 -1.33
C GLY A 463 -18.62 -13.60 -2.35
N ASP A 464 -19.75 -13.56 -3.05
CA ASP A 464 -19.93 -12.73 -4.25
C ASP A 464 -20.03 -11.22 -3.94
N PHE A 465 -20.37 -10.83 -2.70
CA PHE A 465 -20.52 -9.43 -2.27
C PHE A 465 -20.13 -9.24 -0.79
N GLY A 466 -19.49 -8.09 -0.49
CA GLY A 466 -19.47 -7.49 0.85
C GLY A 466 -18.37 -7.89 1.84
N GLY A 467 -17.40 -8.75 1.50
CA GLY A 467 -16.26 -9.02 2.40
C GLY A 467 -15.41 -7.77 2.64
N TYR A 468 -15.42 -7.24 3.88
CA TYR A 468 -15.01 -5.87 4.15
C TYR A 468 -13.49 -5.60 4.16
N SER A 469 -12.65 -6.54 4.64
CA SER A 469 -11.20 -6.42 4.47
C SER A 469 -10.74 -7.15 3.21
N PHE A 470 -9.92 -6.47 2.38
CA PHE A 470 -9.23 -7.09 1.26
C PHE A 470 -7.87 -7.71 1.66
N PHE A 471 -7.43 -7.48 2.89
CA PHE A 471 -6.16 -7.98 3.44
C PHE A 471 -6.24 -9.39 4.04
N ALA A 472 -7.43 -9.80 4.46
CA ALA A 472 -7.72 -11.09 5.07
C ALA A 472 -9.13 -11.57 4.66
N ASP A 473 -9.25 -12.88 4.44
CA ASP A 473 -10.42 -13.68 4.04
C ASP A 473 -11.62 -13.60 5.03
N GLN A 474 -12.15 -12.39 5.21
CA GLN A 474 -13.29 -12.04 6.04
C GLN A 474 -14.57 -11.97 5.20
N ALA A 475 -15.69 -12.38 5.82
CA ALA A 475 -17.02 -12.32 5.23
C ALA A 475 -17.77 -11.01 5.56
N ALA A 476 -18.86 -10.74 4.83
CA ALA A 476 -19.70 -9.56 5.02
C ALA A 476 -20.43 -9.53 6.38
N ASP A 477 -20.66 -10.69 6.99
CA ASP A 477 -21.23 -10.85 8.33
C ASP A 477 -20.18 -10.84 9.45
N GLU A 478 -18.88 -10.93 9.11
CA GLU A 478 -17.73 -10.75 10.02
C GLU A 478 -17.34 -9.24 10.13
N ALA A 479 -18.25 -8.33 9.76
CA ALA A 479 -18.05 -6.88 9.64
C ALA A 479 -17.60 -6.19 10.94
N GLY A 480 -16.65 -5.26 10.81
CA GLY A 480 -16.04 -4.55 11.95
C GLY A 480 -14.88 -5.29 12.60
N GLY A 481 -14.49 -6.47 12.10
CA GLY A 481 -13.25 -7.14 12.49
C GLY A 481 -12.02 -6.40 11.95
N ASP A 482 -11.31 -5.67 12.81
CA ASP A 482 -10.03 -5.05 12.43
C ASP A 482 -9.05 -6.13 11.95
N TYR A 483 -8.68 -6.07 10.66
CA TYR A 483 -7.78 -7.02 10.03
C TYR A 483 -6.38 -7.01 10.69
N ARG A 484 -6.00 -5.87 11.30
CA ARG A 484 -4.76 -5.71 12.06
C ARG A 484 -4.81 -6.53 13.34
N ALA A 485 -5.92 -6.50 14.09
CA ALA A 485 -6.09 -7.32 15.30
C ALA A 485 -6.04 -8.82 14.98
N LEU A 486 -6.69 -9.24 13.88
CA LEU A 486 -6.64 -10.61 13.39
C LEU A 486 -5.21 -11.08 13.04
N ILE A 487 -4.37 -10.19 12.48
CA ILE A 487 -2.96 -10.51 12.16
C ILE A 487 -2.05 -10.44 13.40
N LEU A 488 -2.22 -9.42 14.25
CA LEU A 488 -1.29 -9.03 15.32
C LEU A 488 -1.62 -9.65 16.67
N ASP A 489 -2.88 -9.54 17.09
CA ASP A 489 -3.30 -10.02 18.40
C ASP A 489 -3.59 -11.53 18.37
N ASP A 490 -4.01 -12.08 17.22
CA ASP A 490 -4.32 -13.50 17.10
C ASP A 490 -3.30 -14.32 16.27
N LEU A 491 -3.14 -14.05 14.96
CA LEU A 491 -2.32 -14.89 14.07
C LEU A 491 -0.85 -14.91 14.49
N LEU A 492 -0.26 -13.76 14.82
CA LEU A 492 1.13 -13.67 15.25
C LEU A 492 1.40 -14.54 16.49
N HIS A 493 0.59 -14.38 17.54
CA HIS A 493 0.68 -15.22 18.75
C HIS A 493 0.47 -16.72 18.44
N TYR A 494 -0.41 -17.08 17.50
CA TYR A 494 -0.55 -18.47 17.05
C TYR A 494 0.75 -18.99 16.42
N LEU A 495 1.37 -18.22 15.52
CA LEU A 495 2.61 -18.59 14.84
C LEU A 495 3.79 -18.74 15.81
N GLU A 496 3.98 -17.78 16.72
CA GLU A 496 5.00 -17.84 17.77
C GLU A 496 4.83 -19.06 18.68
N SER A 497 3.58 -19.41 19.03
CA SER A 497 3.29 -20.58 19.88
C SER A 497 3.60 -21.93 19.21
N ARG A 498 3.71 -21.96 17.88
CA ARG A 498 3.77 -23.17 17.05
C ARG A 498 5.11 -23.36 16.33
N TYR A 499 5.78 -22.29 15.93
CA TYR A 499 6.96 -22.33 15.08
C TYR A 499 8.19 -21.72 15.76
N ARG A 500 9.40 -22.09 15.30
CA ARG A 500 10.67 -21.67 15.91
C ARG A 500 11.10 -20.29 15.41
N VAL A 501 10.49 -19.25 15.95
CA VAL A 501 10.79 -17.84 15.63
C VAL A 501 12.15 -17.40 16.22
N VAL A 502 12.90 -16.52 15.53
CA VAL A 502 14.07 -15.84 16.14
C VAL A 502 13.55 -14.96 17.27
N ILE A 503 13.80 -15.36 18.51
CA ILE A 503 13.80 -14.45 19.67
C ILE A 503 15.23 -13.95 19.83
N ARG A 504 15.40 -12.64 19.95
CA ARG A 504 16.70 -11.99 19.95
C ARG A 504 17.49 -12.15 21.26
N ASP A 505 16.78 -12.24 22.38
CA ASP A 505 17.36 -12.45 23.71
C ASP A 505 17.67 -13.94 23.91
N THR A 506 18.89 -14.40 23.69
CA THR A 506 20.03 -14.06 24.54
C THR A 506 21.32 -14.34 23.77
N ILE A 507 22.32 -13.43 23.80
CA ILE A 507 23.71 -13.87 23.61
C ILE A 507 24.06 -14.66 24.87
N ILE A 508 23.84 -15.97 24.83
CA ILE A 508 24.38 -16.87 25.84
C ILE A 508 25.89 -16.82 25.61
N ASP A 509 26.60 -16.17 26.52
CA ASP A 509 28.06 -16.14 26.50
C ASP A 509 28.54 -17.55 26.88
N VAL A 510 28.95 -18.34 25.88
CA VAL A 510 29.33 -19.76 26.06
C VAL A 510 30.82 -19.89 26.41
N ASP A 511 31.56 -18.79 26.41
CA ASP A 511 33.03 -18.76 26.52
C ASP A 511 33.55 -18.70 27.98
N ASP A 512 32.71 -18.96 29.00
CA ASP A 512 33.01 -18.73 30.43
C ASP A 512 33.19 -20.03 31.28
N GLU A 513 33.25 -21.23 30.67
CA GLU A 513 33.58 -22.50 31.36
C GLU A 513 34.59 -23.38 30.58
N ASP A 514 35.88 -22.98 30.53
CA ASP A 514 37.00 -23.91 30.24
C ASP A 514 38.39 -23.46 30.78
N ASP A 515 38.49 -22.35 31.55
CA ASP A 515 39.76 -21.67 31.88
C ASP A 515 40.00 -21.49 33.41
N ASP A 516 39.65 -22.50 34.25
CA ASP A 516 40.04 -22.55 35.69
C ASP A 516 40.25 -24.01 36.22
N GLU A 517 41.49 -24.26 36.73
CA GLU A 517 42.10 -25.45 37.40
C GLU A 517 42.10 -26.88 36.75
#